data_AF-A0A3C0Z5P2-F1
#
_entry.id   AF-A0A3C0Z5P2-F1
#
_cell.length_a   1.000
_cell.length_b   1.000
_cell.length_c   1.000
_cell.angle_alpha   90.00
_cell.angle_beta   90.00
_cell.angle_gamma   90.00
#
_symmetry.space_group_name_H-M   'P 1'
#
loop_
_entity.id
_entity.type
_entity.pdbx_description
1 polymer ?
#
loop_
_entity_poly.entity_id
_entity_poly.type
_entity_poly.pdbx_seq_one_letter_code
_entity_poly.pdbx_strand_id
1 'polypeptide(L)'
;SVDLSFVGPPTVFLIMLLMWVGASPGSTGGGVKVTTVAVSLLNIVSLAKGKEYIEIFKRRIAGESVNKAFAIILLSFFVVGFSFFVLIFTDPDKSMKALLFEALSAYTTCGLSLGITPSLSMGGKLIIALTMLVGRVGMLTLLVAFIKNTTRRNIVFPEEKILF
;
A
#
# COMPACT_ATOMS: atom_id res chain seq x y z
N SER A 1 11.11 17.96 -17.27
CA SER A 1 10.30 17.56 -16.11
C SER A 1 9.24 18.62 -15.89
N VAL A 2 7.97 18.25 -15.72
CA VAL A 2 6.89 19.21 -15.44
C VAL A 2 6.74 19.32 -13.93
N ASP A 3 6.60 20.54 -13.42
CA ASP A 3 6.32 20.77 -12.01
C ASP A 3 4.87 20.38 -11.71
N LEU A 4 4.68 19.41 -10.80
CA LEU A 4 3.36 18.88 -10.46
C LEU A 4 2.44 19.94 -9.82
N SER A 5 3.01 21.03 -9.32
CA SER A 5 2.27 22.15 -8.71
C SER A 5 1.32 22.85 -9.69
N PHE A 6 1.57 22.73 -11.00
CA PHE A 6 0.77 23.37 -12.07
C PHE A 6 -0.24 22.44 -12.74
N VAL A 7 -0.36 21.21 -12.26
CA VAL A 7 -1.19 20.18 -12.91
C VAL A 7 -2.62 20.23 -12.36
N GLY A 8 -3.60 20.09 -13.24
CA GLY A 8 -5.02 20.08 -12.87
C GLY A 8 -5.38 18.99 -11.83
N PRO A 9 -6.37 19.24 -10.95
CA PRO A 9 -6.78 18.30 -9.91
C PRO A 9 -7.07 16.86 -10.37
N PRO A 10 -7.73 16.62 -11.54
CA PRO A 10 -7.99 15.26 -12.01
C PRO A 10 -6.72 14.45 -12.28
N THR A 11 -5.70 15.10 -12.84
CA THR A 11 -4.43 14.44 -13.16
C THR A 11 -3.64 14.15 -11.89
N VAL A 12 -3.66 15.04 -10.89
CA VAL A 12 -3.04 14.78 -9.58
C VAL A 12 -3.66 13.56 -8.92
N PHE A 13 -4.99 13.43 -8.97
CA PHE A 13 -5.68 12.23 -8.48
C PHE A 13 -5.26 10.96 -9.21
N LEU A 14 -5.18 11.02 -10.55
CA LEU A 14 -4.70 9.90 -11.36
C LEU A 14 -3.26 9.52 -10.99
N ILE A 15 -2.37 10.51 -10.83
CA ILE A 15 -0.98 10.28 -10.41
C ILE A 15 -0.93 9.62 -9.03
N MET A 16 -1.73 10.07 -8.06
CA MET A 16 -1.80 9.45 -6.74
C MET A 16 -2.21 7.96 -6.82
N LEU A 17 -3.17 7.63 -7.67
CA LEU A 17 -3.59 6.24 -7.90
C LEU A 17 -2.45 5.41 -8.50
N LEU A 18 -1.80 5.93 -9.55
CA LEU A 18 -0.67 5.24 -10.19
C LEU A 18 0.52 5.07 -9.24
N MET A 19 0.82 6.08 -8.42
CA MET A 19 1.87 6.00 -7.41
C MET A 19 1.58 4.85 -6.43
N TRP A 20 0.34 4.73 -5.96
CA TRP A 20 -0.04 3.69 -5.02
C TRP A 20 0.13 2.26 -5.57
N VAL A 21 -0.20 2.03 -6.85
CA VAL A 21 0.00 0.75 -7.56
C VAL A 21 1.48 0.38 -7.74
N GLY A 22 2.38 1.33 -7.50
CA GLY A 22 3.81 1.11 -7.29
C GLY A 22 4.52 0.43 -8.46
N ALA A 23 5.65 -0.21 -8.15
CA ALA A 23 6.53 -0.82 -9.14
C ALA A 23 6.32 -2.35 -9.27
N SER A 24 6.95 -2.94 -10.30
CA SER A 24 6.97 -4.38 -10.55
C SER A 24 7.62 -5.17 -9.39
N PRO A 25 7.27 -6.45 -9.14
CA PRO A 25 7.99 -7.33 -8.23
C PRO A 25 9.50 -7.39 -8.55
N GLY A 26 10.35 -7.47 -7.51
CA GLY A 26 11.81 -7.43 -7.67
C GLY A 26 12.40 -6.07 -8.00
N SER A 27 11.56 -5.05 -8.23
CA SER A 27 12.01 -3.66 -8.38
C SER A 27 12.42 -3.04 -7.05
N THR A 28 13.25 -2.01 -7.13
CA THR A 28 13.65 -1.15 -6.03
C THR A 28 12.53 -0.20 -5.59
N GLY A 29 11.55 0.11 -6.44
CA GLY A 29 10.43 0.99 -6.06
C GLY A 29 9.57 0.39 -4.94
N GLY A 30 9.29 1.16 -3.90
CA GLY A 30 8.41 0.80 -2.78
C GLY A 30 6.91 0.81 -3.15
N GLY A 31 6.06 0.67 -2.14
CA GLY A 31 4.60 0.68 -2.30
C GLY A 31 3.97 -0.68 -2.57
N VAL A 32 2.68 -0.67 -2.96
CA VAL A 32 1.96 -1.88 -3.34
C VAL A 32 2.50 -2.33 -4.70
N LYS A 33 2.83 -3.61 -4.86
CA LYS A 33 3.38 -4.09 -6.14
C LYS A 33 2.28 -4.28 -7.17
N VAL A 34 2.61 -4.08 -8.44
CA VAL A 34 1.67 -4.30 -9.57
C VAL A 34 1.10 -5.73 -9.54
N THR A 35 1.91 -6.73 -9.16
CA THR A 35 1.44 -8.12 -9.02
C THR A 35 0.44 -8.30 -7.89
N THR A 36 0.60 -7.59 -6.78
CA THR A 36 -0.34 -7.60 -5.65
C THR A 36 -1.72 -7.12 -6.12
N VAL A 37 -1.76 -6.01 -6.86
CA VAL A 37 -2.99 -5.45 -7.42
C VAL A 37 -3.59 -6.41 -8.45
N ALA A 38 -2.78 -6.96 -9.36
CA ALA A 38 -3.23 -7.89 -10.38
C ALA A 38 -3.86 -9.16 -9.79
N VAL A 39 -3.20 -9.79 -8.81
CA VAL A 39 -3.73 -10.99 -8.13
C VAL A 39 -5.05 -10.68 -7.43
N SER A 40 -5.15 -9.53 -6.77
CA SER A 40 -6.37 -9.13 -6.05
C SER A 40 -7.54 -8.87 -7.00
N LEU A 41 -7.29 -8.18 -8.11
CA LEU A 41 -8.30 -7.95 -9.16
C LEU A 41 -8.75 -9.27 -9.80
N LEU A 42 -7.82 -10.18 -10.09
CA LEU A 42 -8.15 -11.48 -10.65
C LEU A 42 -8.92 -12.35 -9.67
N ASN A 43 -8.68 -12.22 -8.37
CA ASN A 43 -9.49 -12.88 -7.36
C ASN A 43 -10.94 -12.39 -7.40
N ILE A 44 -11.16 -11.08 -7.48
CA ILE A 44 -12.50 -10.49 -7.61
C ILE A 44 -13.22 -11.01 -8.85
N VAL A 45 -12.54 -11.05 -9.99
CA VAL A 45 -13.11 -11.59 -11.24
C VAL A 45 -13.38 -13.09 -11.14
N SER A 46 -12.51 -13.86 -10.49
CA SER A 46 -12.69 -15.29 -10.27
C SER A 46 -13.91 -15.59 -9.38
N LEU A 47 -14.05 -14.84 -8.29
CA LEU A 47 -15.19 -14.90 -7.37
C LEU A 47 -16.50 -14.56 -8.09
N ALA A 48 -16.51 -13.48 -8.88
CA ALA A 48 -17.68 -13.10 -9.68
C ALA A 48 -18.08 -14.16 -10.71
N LYS A 49 -17.11 -14.97 -11.18
CA LYS A 49 -17.34 -16.11 -12.09
C LYS A 49 -17.65 -17.43 -11.37
N GLY A 50 -17.71 -17.44 -10.04
CA GLY A 50 -17.95 -18.65 -9.24
C GLY A 50 -16.81 -19.67 -9.29
N LYS A 51 -15.59 -19.25 -9.63
CA LYS A 51 -14.41 -20.11 -9.66
C LYS A 51 -13.71 -20.13 -8.30
N GLU A 52 -13.48 -21.32 -7.75
CA GLU A 52 -12.73 -21.50 -6.50
C GLU A 52 -11.27 -21.05 -6.60
N TYR A 53 -10.67 -21.12 -7.80
CA TYR A 53 -9.25 -20.87 -7.98
C TYR A 53 -8.96 -19.90 -9.11
N ILE A 54 -7.97 -19.04 -8.89
CA ILE A 54 -7.43 -18.16 -9.92
C ILE A 54 -6.47 -18.96 -10.79
N GLU A 55 -6.75 -18.99 -12.09
CA GLU A 55 -5.93 -19.65 -13.10
C GLU A 55 -5.44 -18.64 -14.14
N ILE A 56 -4.13 -18.57 -14.34
CA ILE A 56 -3.49 -17.71 -15.36
C ILE A 56 -2.43 -18.54 -16.06
N PHE A 57 -2.31 -18.42 -17.39
CA PHE A 57 -1.29 -19.13 -18.18
C PHE A 57 -1.27 -20.65 -17.93
N LYS A 58 -2.44 -21.27 -17.72
CA LYS A 58 -2.61 -22.69 -17.37
C LYS A 58 -1.93 -23.09 -16.05
N ARG A 59 -1.79 -22.14 -15.11
CA ARG A 59 -1.26 -22.36 -13.76
C ARG A 59 -2.23 -21.80 -12.72
N ARG A 60 -2.35 -22.50 -11.60
CA ARG A 60 -3.14 -22.08 -10.45
C ARG A 60 -2.30 -21.23 -9.51
N ILE A 61 -2.86 -20.11 -9.04
CA ILE A 61 -2.23 -19.29 -8.00
C ILE A 61 -2.50 -19.92 -6.63
N ALA A 62 -1.47 -20.00 -5.79
CA ALA A 62 -1.61 -20.48 -4.42
C ALA A 62 -2.49 -19.52 -3.60
N GLY A 63 -3.43 -20.06 -2.81
CA GLY A 63 -4.31 -19.26 -1.96
C GLY A 63 -3.54 -18.39 -0.95
N GLU A 64 -2.38 -18.85 -0.48
CA GLU A 64 -1.48 -18.07 0.37
C GLU A 64 -1.03 -16.77 -0.31
N SER A 65 -0.74 -16.80 -1.62
CA SER A 65 -0.35 -15.61 -2.38
C SER A 65 -1.51 -14.61 -2.49
N VAL A 66 -2.75 -15.10 -2.61
CA VAL A 66 -3.95 -14.27 -2.63
C VAL A 66 -4.14 -13.59 -1.28
N ASN A 67 -4.08 -14.34 -0.18
CA ASN A 67 -4.21 -13.81 1.17
C ASN A 67 -3.13 -12.77 1.49
N LYS A 68 -1.87 -13.05 1.12
CA LYS A 68 -0.77 -12.08 1.25
C LYS A 68 -1.04 -10.82 0.44
N ALA A 69 -1.60 -10.95 -0.76
CA ALA A 69 -1.87 -9.78 -1.61
C ALA A 69 -2.91 -8.84 -0.97
N PHE A 70 -4.01 -9.39 -0.45
CA PHE A 70 -5.02 -8.62 0.28
C PHE A 70 -4.46 -8.00 1.56
N ALA A 71 -3.67 -8.75 2.33
CA ALA A 71 -3.02 -8.22 3.53
C ALA A 71 -2.13 -7.02 3.20
N ILE A 72 -1.33 -7.07 2.13
CA ILE A 72 -0.48 -5.93 1.69
C ILE A 72 -1.34 -4.72 1.31
N ILE A 73 -2.43 -4.91 0.56
CA ILE A 73 -3.32 -3.83 0.15
C ILE A 73 -3.94 -3.15 1.38
N LEU A 74 -4.53 -3.93 2.28
CA LEU A 74 -5.19 -3.40 3.48
C LEU A 74 -4.20 -2.62 4.36
N LEU A 75 -3.03 -3.21 4.57
CA LEU A 75 -1.96 -2.62 5.36
C LEU A 75 -1.39 -1.35 4.71
N SER A 76 -1.37 -1.26 3.38
CA SER A 76 -0.98 -0.05 2.67
C SER A 76 -1.93 1.11 2.95
N PHE A 77 -3.25 0.87 2.90
CA PHE A 77 -4.25 1.88 3.22
C PHE A 77 -4.12 2.33 4.68
N PHE A 78 -3.88 1.38 5.59
CA PHE A 78 -3.68 1.69 7.00
C PHE A 78 -2.45 2.59 7.22
N VAL A 79 -1.29 2.23 6.65
CA VAL A 79 -0.05 3.01 6.83
C VAL A 79 -0.16 4.40 6.21
N VAL A 80 -0.67 4.51 4.98
CA VAL A 80 -0.85 5.81 4.30
C VAL A 80 -1.87 6.66 5.04
N GLY A 81 -3.02 6.08 5.42
CA GLY A 81 -4.06 6.78 6.16
C GLY A 81 -3.59 7.26 7.53
N PHE A 82 -2.84 6.43 8.26
CA PHE A 82 -2.25 6.80 9.54
C PHE A 82 -1.21 7.92 9.38
N SER A 83 -0.30 7.80 8.41
CA SER A 83 0.70 8.84 8.11
C SER A 83 0.04 10.17 7.76
N PHE A 84 -0.97 10.16 6.89
CA PHE A 84 -1.76 11.33 6.53
C PHE A 84 -2.48 11.95 7.75
N PHE A 85 -3.09 11.13 8.59
CA PHE A 85 -3.79 11.60 9.79
C PHE A 85 -2.84 12.32 10.75
N VAL A 86 -1.68 11.73 11.05
CA VAL A 86 -0.70 12.38 11.96
C VAL A 86 -0.09 13.64 11.32
N LEU A 87 0.10 13.65 10.00
CA LEU A 87 0.55 14.85 9.28
C LEU A 87 -0.44 16.00 9.39
N ILE A 88 -1.75 15.74 9.35
CA ILE A 88 -2.77 16.78 9.58
C ILE A 88 -2.62 17.41 10.97
N PHE A 89 -2.35 16.61 12.00
CA PHE A 89 -2.13 17.14 13.36
C PHE A 89 -0.84 17.95 13.49
N THR A 90 0.20 17.56 12.75
CA THR A 90 1.53 18.17 12.91
C THR A 90 1.70 19.42 12.05
N ASP A 91 1.07 19.45 10.87
CA ASP A 91 1.16 20.53 9.89
C ASP A 91 -0.26 20.99 9.45
N PRO A 92 -1.11 21.48 10.37
CA PRO A 92 -2.50 21.81 10.09
C PRO A 92 -2.68 22.97 9.10
N ASP A 93 -1.69 23.84 8.97
CA ASP A 93 -1.71 25.00 8.05
C ASP A 93 -1.50 24.61 6.57
N LYS A 94 -1.19 23.34 6.29
CA LYS A 94 -0.93 22.85 4.93
C LYS A 94 -2.20 22.29 4.28
N SER A 95 -2.26 22.37 2.97
CA SER A 95 -3.37 21.80 2.19
C SER A 95 -3.46 20.28 2.37
N MET A 96 -4.65 19.77 2.71
CA MET A 96 -4.93 18.33 2.84
C MET A 96 -4.52 17.53 1.60
N LYS A 97 -4.75 18.10 0.40
CA LYS A 97 -4.36 17.46 -0.87
C LYS A 97 -2.84 17.26 -0.94
N ALA A 98 -2.07 18.24 -0.47
CA ALA A 98 -0.62 18.18 -0.47
C ALA A 98 -0.11 17.18 0.58
N LEU A 99 -0.68 17.17 1.78
CA LEU A 99 -0.32 16.20 2.83
C LEU A 99 -0.58 14.75 2.40
N LEU A 100 -1.73 14.48 1.76
CA LEU A 100 -2.04 13.15 1.25
C LEU A 100 -1.07 12.74 0.13
N PHE A 101 -0.74 13.68 -0.76
CA PHE A 101 0.23 13.45 -1.84
C PHE A 101 1.61 13.08 -1.29
N GLU A 102 2.10 13.81 -0.28
CA GLU A 102 3.36 13.50 0.39
C GLU A 102 3.33 12.15 1.11
N ALA A 103 2.25 11.83 1.83
CA ALA A 103 2.12 10.55 2.52
C ALA A 103 2.16 9.37 1.54
N LEU A 104 1.46 9.49 0.40
CA LEU A 104 1.50 8.51 -0.68
C LEU A 104 2.89 8.41 -1.29
N SER A 105 3.52 9.53 -1.64
CA SER A 105 4.86 9.56 -2.21
C SER A 105 5.91 8.94 -1.30
N ALA A 106 5.81 9.21 0.01
CA ALA A 106 6.66 8.62 1.02
C ALA A 106 6.49 7.11 1.06
N TYR A 107 5.25 6.61 1.14
CA TYR A 107 4.96 5.18 1.19
C TYR A 107 5.41 4.43 -0.08
N THR A 108 5.24 5.04 -1.25
CA THR A 108 5.61 4.41 -2.52
C THR A 108 7.08 4.65 -2.88
N THR A 109 7.77 5.52 -2.13
CA THR A 109 9.15 5.95 -2.37
C THR A 109 9.36 6.51 -3.79
N CYS A 110 8.32 7.12 -4.38
CA CYS A 110 8.37 7.67 -5.73
C CYS A 110 9.17 8.99 -5.80
N GLY A 111 9.30 9.71 -4.69
CA GLY A 111 10.08 10.95 -4.62
C GLY A 111 9.41 12.16 -5.29
N LEU A 112 8.16 12.04 -5.70
CA LEU A 112 7.36 13.17 -6.20
C LEU A 112 6.88 14.02 -5.02
N SER A 113 6.76 15.33 -5.23
CA SER A 113 6.27 16.26 -4.21
C SER A 113 5.46 17.37 -4.88
N LEU A 114 4.53 17.96 -4.12
CA LEU A 114 3.86 19.22 -4.48
C LEU A 114 4.61 20.44 -3.91
N GLY A 115 5.89 20.27 -3.56
CA GLY A 115 6.77 21.34 -3.07
C GLY A 115 6.66 21.62 -1.58
N ILE A 116 5.84 20.89 -0.83
CA ILE A 116 5.67 21.15 0.61
C ILE A 116 6.72 20.48 1.49
N THR A 117 7.42 19.43 1.02
CA THR A 117 8.43 18.65 1.77
C THR A 117 9.44 19.48 2.59
N PRO A 118 10.11 20.51 2.04
CA PRO A 118 11.08 21.30 2.81
C PRO A 118 10.42 22.11 3.93
N SER A 119 9.15 22.47 3.75
CA SER A 119 8.36 23.32 4.63
C SER A 119 7.55 22.56 5.68
N LEU A 120 7.70 21.23 5.79
CA LEU A 120 7.11 20.46 6.89
C LEU A 120 7.81 20.77 8.21
N SER A 121 7.03 20.68 9.28
CA SER A 121 7.50 20.64 10.65
C SER A 121 8.52 19.53 10.90
N MET A 122 9.27 19.63 12.00
CA MET A 122 10.23 18.58 12.38
C MET A 122 9.52 17.24 12.61
N GLY A 123 8.33 17.25 13.22
CA GLY A 123 7.52 16.06 13.43
C GLY A 123 7.04 15.45 12.10
N GLY A 124 6.56 16.29 11.17
CA GLY A 124 6.11 15.85 9.85
C GLY A 124 7.22 15.19 9.04
N LYS A 125 8.44 15.75 9.11
CA LYS A 125 9.63 15.16 8.46
C LYS A 125 9.97 13.78 9.02
N LEU A 126 9.89 13.59 10.34
CA LEU A 126 10.11 12.28 10.98
C LEU A 126 9.06 11.25 10.53
N ILE A 127 7.79 11.65 10.46
CA ILE A 127 6.70 10.78 10.01
C ILE A 127 6.91 10.35 8.56
N ILE A 128 7.25 11.29 7.67
CA ILE A 128 7.56 10.99 6.27
C ILE A 128 8.76 10.03 6.16
N ALA A 129 9.84 10.27 6.92
CA ALA A 129 11.01 9.40 6.90
C ALA A 129 10.69 7.96 7.35
N LEU A 130 9.90 7.80 8.42
CA LEU A 130 9.41 6.49 8.87
C LEU A 130 8.50 5.84 7.81
N THR A 131 7.63 6.62 7.19
CA THR A 131 6.73 6.14 6.13
C THR A 131 7.52 5.64 4.92
N MET A 132 8.61 6.33 4.53
CA MET A 132 9.53 5.87 3.48
C MET A 132 10.22 4.56 3.82
N LEU A 133 10.68 4.40 5.08
CA LEU A 133 11.30 3.16 5.53
C LEU A 133 10.31 1.98 5.46
N VAL A 134 9.10 2.17 5.99
CA VAL A 134 8.03 1.16 5.94
C VAL A 134 7.63 0.83 4.50
N GLY A 135 7.52 1.85 3.66
CA GLY A 135 7.22 1.73 2.24
C GLY A 135 8.26 0.94 1.44
N ARG A 136 9.54 1.10 1.78
CA ARG A 136 10.66 0.42 1.13
C ARG A 136 10.85 -1.03 1.60
N VAL A 137 10.77 -1.28 2.91
CA VAL A 137 10.97 -2.62 3.50
C VAL A 137 9.73 -3.50 3.30
N GLY A 138 8.55 -2.88 3.23
CA GLY A 138 7.26 -3.54 3.15
C GLY A 138 6.73 -3.88 4.53
N MET A 139 5.55 -3.33 4.88
CA MET A 139 4.97 -3.48 6.21
C MET A 139 4.66 -4.95 6.56
N LEU A 140 4.27 -5.79 5.60
CA LEU A 140 4.06 -7.22 5.85
C LEU A 140 5.37 -7.93 6.21
N THR A 141 6.47 -7.60 5.55
CA THR A 141 7.81 -8.13 5.86
C THR A 141 8.23 -7.72 7.27
N LEU A 142 8.02 -6.45 7.63
CA LEU A 142 8.28 -5.96 8.99
C LEU A 142 7.45 -6.73 10.02
N LEU A 143 6.14 -6.87 9.81
CA LEU A 143 5.28 -7.63 10.72
C LEU A 143 5.76 -9.07 10.90
N VAL A 144 6.08 -9.77 9.81
CA VAL A 144 6.57 -11.14 9.88
C VAL A 144 7.93 -11.23 10.59
N ALA A 145 8.80 -10.23 10.45
CA ALA A 145 10.09 -10.19 11.14
C ALA A 145 9.93 -9.97 12.66
N PHE A 146 8.96 -9.15 13.08
CA PHE A 146 8.71 -8.86 14.50
C PHE A 146 7.82 -9.91 15.18
N ILE A 147 6.92 -10.56 14.44
CA ILE A 147 6.03 -11.59 14.98
C ILE A 147 6.79 -12.92 15.00
N LYS A 148 7.08 -13.40 16.20
CA LYS A 148 7.72 -14.70 16.43
C LYS A 148 6.87 -15.80 15.77
N ASN A 149 7.49 -16.61 14.91
CA ASN A 149 6.83 -17.73 14.25
C ASN A 149 6.12 -18.60 15.29
N THR A 150 4.79 -18.59 15.29
CA THR A 150 4.03 -19.50 16.16
C THR A 150 4.19 -20.90 15.57
N THR A 151 4.67 -21.83 16.40
CA THR A 151 4.91 -23.23 16.03
C THR A 151 3.67 -23.77 15.33
N ARG A 152 3.85 -24.48 14.20
CA ARG A 152 2.74 -25.16 13.50
C ARG A 152 1.99 -26.03 14.51
N ARG A 153 0.81 -25.60 14.94
CA ARG A 153 -0.10 -26.45 15.70
C ARG A 153 -0.78 -27.38 14.71
N ASN A 154 -0.57 -28.69 14.85
CA ASN A 154 -1.29 -29.73 14.11
C ASN A 154 -2.75 -29.91 14.58
N ILE A 155 -3.34 -28.90 15.23
CA ILE A 155 -4.70 -28.94 15.73
C ILE A 155 -5.54 -28.04 14.82
N VAL A 156 -6.50 -28.64 14.12
CA VAL A 156 -7.46 -27.94 13.25
C VAL A 156 -8.76 -27.78 14.03
N PHE A 157 -9.22 -26.54 14.18
CA PHE A 157 -10.50 -26.21 14.81
C PHE A 157 -11.65 -26.38 13.80
N PRO A 158 -12.90 -26.63 14.25
CA PRO A 158 -14.05 -26.75 13.36
C PRO A 158 -14.28 -25.46 12.56
N GLU A 159 -14.68 -25.61 11.31
CA GLU A 159 -14.95 -24.50 10.39
C GLU A 159 -16.35 -23.94 10.63
N GLU A 160 -16.46 -22.62 10.76
CA GLU A 160 -17.73 -21.91 10.89
C GLU A 160 -17.91 -20.98 9.68
N LYS A 161 -19.06 -21.09 9.01
CA LYS A 161 -19.40 -20.23 7.88
C LYS A 161 -19.97 -18.92 8.40
N ILE A 162 -19.20 -17.86 8.28
CA ILE A 162 -19.67 -16.49 8.54
C ILE A 162 -20.47 -16.03 7.31
N LEU A 163 -21.68 -15.50 7.54
CA LEU A 163 -22.45 -14.82 6.50
C LEU A 163 -21.87 -13.40 6.32
N PHE A 164 -21.50 -13.08 5.09
CA PHE A 164 -21.05 -11.74 4.66
C PHE A 164 -22.13 -11.07 3.82
#